data_AF-A0A920LS85-F1
#
_entry.id   AF-A0A920LS85-F1
#
_cell.length_a   1.000
_cell.length_b   1.000
_cell.length_c   1.000
_cell.angle_alpha   90.00
_cell.angle_beta   90.00
_cell.angle_gamma   90.00
#
_symmetry.space_group_name_H-M   'P 1'
#
loop_
_entity.id
_entity.type
_entity.pdbx_description
1 polymer ?
#
loop_
_entity_poly.entity_id
_entity_poly.type
_entity_poly.pdbx_seq_one_letter_code
_entity_poly.pdbx_strand_id
1 'polypeptide(L)'
;MEIINVSRGNAPIAYQKLKETKDAILIDCRTEQEWINIGVPDLSTINKSVLKIGLVRQDQSINHDFIEQVEEYTSHETPLYLICRSGARSAAA
;
A
#
# COMPACT_ATOMS: atom_id res chain seq x y z
N MET A 1 -4.34 -13.54 2.99
CA MET A 1 -3.71 -12.22 3.07
C MET A 1 -4.47 -11.41 4.10
N GLU A 2 -3.80 -10.93 5.14
CA GLU A 2 -4.38 -9.93 6.04
C GLU A 2 -4.09 -8.54 5.45
N ILE A 3 -5.15 -7.79 5.15
CA ILE A 3 -5.07 -6.44 4.57
C ILE A 3 -5.41 -5.42 5.66
N ILE A 4 -4.48 -4.50 5.89
CA ILE A 4 -4.59 -3.45 6.90
C ILE A 4 -4.71 -2.11 6.19
N ASN A 5 -5.89 -1.51 6.25
CA ASN A 5 -6.10 -0.15 5.76
C ASN A 5 -5.37 0.85 6.67
N VAL A 6 -4.46 1.61 6.09
CA VAL A 6 -3.71 2.67 6.76
C VAL A 6 -4.37 4.01 6.45
N SER A 7 -4.80 4.67 7.52
CA SER A 7 -5.45 5.97 7.53
C SER A 7 -4.70 6.91 8.48
N ARG A 8 -5.10 8.19 8.51
CA ARG A 8 -4.51 9.16 9.45
C ARG A 8 -4.62 8.72 10.92
N GLY A 9 -5.67 7.97 11.29
CA GLY A 9 -5.90 7.55 12.66
C GLY A 9 -4.99 6.43 13.17
N ASN A 10 -4.37 5.65 12.26
CA ASN A 10 -3.56 4.48 12.64
C ASN A 10 -2.17 4.45 11.98
N ALA A 11 -1.77 5.47 11.22
CA ALA A 11 -0.49 5.50 10.51
C ALA A 11 0.74 5.26 11.41
N PRO A 12 0.87 5.85 12.62
CA PRO A 12 2.02 5.57 13.50
C PRO A 12 2.09 4.09 13.92
N ILE A 13 0.93 3.50 14.24
CA ILE A 13 0.82 2.08 14.65
C ILE A 13 1.15 1.17 13.46
N ALA A 14 0.64 1.50 12.27
CA ALA A 14 0.95 0.75 11.04
C ALA A 14 2.44 0.77 10.74
N TYR A 15 3.10 1.92 10.86
CA TYR A 15 4.55 2.03 10.69
C TYR A 15 5.32 1.19 11.70
N GLN A 16 4.89 1.20 12.97
CA GLN A 16 5.51 0.40 14.02
C GLN A 16 5.41 -1.10 13.72
N LYS A 17 4.23 -1.58 13.32
CA LYS A 17 4.05 -2.98 12.90
C LYS A 17 4.83 -3.34 11.63
N LEU A 18 4.87 -2.43 10.64
CA LEU A 18 5.71 -2.61 9.44
C LEU A 18 7.18 -2.80 9.81
N LYS A 19 7.67 -2.08 10.82
CA LYS A 19 9.04 -2.21 11.33
C LYS A 19 9.26 -3.53 12.08
N GLU A 20 8.29 -3.98 12.87
CA GLU A 20 8.38 -5.19 13.70
C GLU A 20 8.23 -6.48 12.89
N THR A 21 7.45 -6.45 11.82
CA THR A 21 7.17 -7.62 10.98
C THR A 21 8.07 -7.63 9.76
N LYS A 22 9.05 -8.53 9.73
CA LYS A 22 10.06 -8.64 8.65
C LYS A 22 9.46 -8.73 7.25
N ASP A 23 8.42 -9.54 7.08
CA ASP A 23 7.83 -9.79 5.76
C ASP A 23 6.66 -8.86 5.42
N ALA A 24 6.28 -7.94 6.31
CA ALA A 24 5.19 -7.01 6.03
C ALA A 24 5.54 -6.02 4.90
N ILE A 25 4.55 -5.76 4.04
CA ILE A 25 4.67 -4.89 2.86
C ILE A 25 3.73 -3.71 3.00
N LEU A 26 4.22 -2.51 2.68
CA LEU A 26 3.38 -1.33 2.46
C LEU A 26 3.10 -1.18 0.97
N ILE A 27 1.82 -1.16 0.60
CA ILE A 27 1.32 -0.93 -0.75
C ILE A 27 0.72 0.47 -0.83
N ASP A 28 1.27 1.30 -1.71
CA ASP A 28 0.70 2.58 -2.06
C ASP A 28 -0.27 2.41 -3.23
N CYS A 29 -1.57 2.39 -2.94
CA CYS A 29 -2.61 2.17 -3.94
C CYS A 29 -3.19 3.44 -4.57
N ARG A 30 -2.47 4.57 -4.39
CA ARG A 30 -2.75 5.82 -5.10
C ARG A 30 -2.44 5.71 -6.59
N THR A 31 -2.86 6.71 -7.37
CA THR A 31 -2.52 6.76 -8.79
C THR A 31 -1.07 7.15 -8.99
N GLU A 32 -0.53 6.84 -10.17
CA GLU A 32 0.79 7.29 -10.57
C GLU A 32 0.95 8.81 -10.51
N GLN A 33 -0.08 9.55 -10.94
CA GLN A 33 -0.07 11.01 -10.87
C GLN A 33 0.05 11.53 -9.42
N GLU A 34 -0.57 10.84 -8.46
CA GLU A 34 -0.43 11.16 -7.04
C GLU A 34 0.99 10.87 -6.54
N TRP A 35 1.62 9.77 -6.99
CA TRP A 35 3.03 9.50 -6.65
C TRP A 35 3.97 10.57 -7.20
N ILE A 36 3.75 11.03 -8.44
CA ILE A 36 4.56 12.09 -9.06
C ILE A 36 4.36 13.43 -8.36
N ASN A 37 3.11 13.82 -8.08
CA ASN A 37 2.80 15.15 -7.59
C ASN A 37 3.00 15.33 -6.08
N ILE A 38 2.87 14.25 -5.30
CA ILE A 38 2.91 14.29 -3.83
C ILE A 38 4.18 13.61 -3.30
N GLY A 39 4.74 12.67 -4.05
CA GLY A 39 5.79 11.77 -3.57
C GLY A 39 5.21 10.49 -2.97
N VAL A 40 6.09 9.61 -2.49
CA VAL A 40 5.78 8.29 -1.93
C VAL A 40 6.40 8.13 -0.54
N PRO A 41 5.87 7.25 0.33
CA PRO A 41 6.48 7.00 1.63
C PRO A 41 7.91 6.46 1.47
N ASP A 42 8.80 6.89 2.35
CA ASP A 42 10.16 6.35 2.46
C ASP A 42 10.25 5.41 3.67
N LEU A 43 10.59 4.15 3.41
CA LEU A 43 10.79 3.10 4.41
C LEU A 43 12.26 2.65 4.52
N SER A 44 13.20 3.40 3.92
CA SER A 44 14.62 3.09 3.93
C SER A 44 15.18 2.94 5.35
N THR A 45 14.69 3.75 6.30
CA THR A 45 15.10 3.71 7.72
C THR A 45 14.73 2.42 8.46
N ILE A 46 13.83 1.60 7.90
CA ILE A 46 13.45 0.28 8.41
C ILE A 46 13.81 -0.85 7.45
N ASN A 47 14.71 -0.58 6.49
CA ASN A 47 15.19 -1.53 5.48
C ASN A 47 14.06 -2.16 4.65
N LYS A 48 13.02 -1.38 4.32
CA LYS A 48 11.89 -1.82 3.49
C LYS A 48 11.67 -0.88 2.31
N SER A 49 10.94 -1.36 1.33
CA SER A 49 10.51 -0.58 0.16
C SER A 49 8.98 -0.57 0.07
N VAL A 50 8.44 0.47 -0.54
CA VAL A 50 7.00 0.59 -0.81
C VAL A 50 6.68 -0.05 -2.16
N LEU A 51 5.67 -0.90 -2.19
CA LEU A 51 5.13 -1.45 -3.42
C LEU A 51 4.09 -0.48 -4.00
N LYS A 52 4.29 -0.04 -5.25
CA LYS A 52 3.44 0.97 -5.90
C LYS A 52 2.54 0.31 -6.92
N ILE A 53 1.31 0.00 -6.53
CA ILE A 53 0.31 -0.64 -7.39
C ILE A 53 -1.00 0.10 -7.20
N GLY A 54 -1.45 0.85 -8.20
CA GLY A 54 -2.67 1.64 -8.11
C GLY A 54 -3.94 0.78 -8.15
N LEU A 55 -4.88 1.00 -7.22
CA LEU A 55 -6.19 0.35 -7.26
C LEU A 55 -7.08 0.90 -8.40
N VAL A 56 -6.83 2.16 -8.77
CA VAL A 56 -7.49 2.84 -9.88
C VAL A 56 -6.42 3.36 -10.84
N ARG A 57 -6.74 3.33 -12.13
CA ARG A 57 -5.91 3.89 -13.21
C ARG A 57 -6.05 5.42 -13.26
N GLN A 58 -5.23 6.07 -14.06
CA GLN A 58 -5.25 7.54 -14.21
C GLN A 58 -6.60 8.06 -14.74
N ASP A 59 -7.27 7.28 -15.58
CA ASP A 59 -8.61 7.56 -16.13
C ASP A 59 -9.76 7.25 -15.15
N GLN A 60 -9.45 6.90 -13.89
CA GLN A 60 -10.38 6.50 -12.83
C GLN A 60 -11.04 5.12 -13.03
N SER A 61 -10.65 4.35 -14.05
CA SER A 61 -11.09 2.96 -14.18
C SER A 61 -10.46 2.09 -13.08
N ILE A 62 -11.15 1.00 -12.71
CA ILE A 62 -10.63 0.03 -11.75
C ILE A 62 -9.48 -0.74 -12.41
N ASN A 63 -8.39 -0.92 -11.67
CA ASN A 63 -7.31 -1.81 -12.09
C ASN A 63 -7.71 -3.26 -11.80
N HIS A 64 -8.28 -3.96 -12.78
CA HIS A 64 -8.71 -5.36 -12.61
C HIS A 64 -7.55 -6.32 -12.32
N ASP A 65 -6.32 -5.92 -12.68
CA ASP A 65 -5.10 -6.71 -12.48
C ASP A 65 -4.47 -6.46 -11.10
N PHE A 66 -5.10 -5.64 -10.24
CA PHE A 66 -4.52 -5.22 -8.95
C PHE A 66 -4.11 -6.40 -8.06
N ILE A 67 -4.97 -7.41 -7.93
CA ILE A 67 -4.68 -8.57 -7.08
C ILE A 67 -3.52 -9.39 -7.65
N GLU A 68 -3.54 -9.68 -8.96
CA GLU A 68 -2.45 -10.41 -9.63
C GLU A 68 -1.11 -9.70 -9.46
N GLN A 69 -1.09 -8.38 -9.68
CA GLN A 69 0.11 -7.55 -9.49
C GLN A 69 0.61 -7.56 -8.04
N VAL A 70 -0.29 -7.65 -7.05
CA VAL A 70 0.11 -7.76 -5.64
C VAL A 70 0.72 -9.13 -5.36
N GLU A 71 0.08 -10.20 -5.85
CA GLU A 71 0.50 -11.59 -5.68
C GLU A 71 1.87 -11.91 -6.29
N GLU A 72 2.34 -11.15 -7.28
CA GLU A 72 3.72 -11.24 -7.80
C GLU A 72 4.81 -10.97 -6.73
N TYR A 73 4.48 -10.20 -5.69
CA TYR A 73 5.43 -9.75 -4.66
C TYR A 73 5.14 -10.31 -3.27
N THR A 74 4.06 -11.09 -3.11
CA THR A 74 3.55 -11.48 -1.79
C THR A 74 3.10 -12.93 -1.73
N SER A 75 3.09 -13.51 -0.53
CA SER A 75 2.38 -14.75 -0.23
C SER A 75 1.09 -14.47 0.52
N HIS A 76 0.21 -15.47 0.66
CA HIS A 76 -1.02 -15.31 1.44
C HIS A 76 -0.79 -15.03 2.94
N GLU A 77 0.40 -15.33 3.46
CA GLU A 77 0.80 -15.13 4.86
C GLU A 77 1.42 -13.75 5.11
N THR A 78 1.76 -13.02 4.06
CA THR A 78 2.41 -11.70 4.17
C THR A 78 1.38 -10.66 4.61
N PRO A 79 1.63 -9.93 5.71
CA PRO A 79 0.75 -8.83 6.12
C PRO A 79 0.89 -7.64 5.16
N LEU A 80 -0.23 -7.20 4.59
CA LEU A 80 -0.28 -6.12 3.62
C LEU A 80 -0.87 -4.87 4.25
N TYR A 81 -0.17 -3.75 4.14
CA TYR A 81 -0.61 -2.44 4.60
C TYR A 81 -0.93 -1.59 3.39
N LEU A 82 -2.16 -1.08 3.28
CA LEU A 82 -2.58 -0.30 2.10
C LEU A 82 -2.79 1.16 2.48
N ILE A 83 -2.18 2.08 1.73
CA ILE A 83 -2.45 3.52 1.83
C ILE A 83 -3.12 4.05 0.57
N CYS A 84 -4.04 4.99 0.76
CA CYS A 84 -4.47 5.89 -0.30
C CYS A 84 -4.58 7.33 0.23
N ARG A 85 -4.94 8.30 -0.62
CA ARG A 85 -5.00 9.73 -0.22
C ARG A 85 -5.86 10.01 1.01
N SER A 86 -7.02 9.34 1.13
CA SER A 86 -8.03 9.63 2.16
C SER A 86 -8.50 8.40 2.95
N GLY A 87 -7.92 7.23 2.69
CA GLY A 87 -8.36 5.94 3.26
C GLY A 87 -9.56 5.27 2.56
N ALA A 88 -10.21 5.93 1.59
CA ALA A 88 -11.41 5.38 0.92
C ALA A 88 -11.10 4.22 -0.05
N ARG A 89 -10.11 4.39 -0.93
CA ARG A 89 -9.70 3.33 -1.88
C ARG A 89 -9.10 2.13 -1.17
N SER A 90 -8.19 2.38 -0.24
CA SER A 90 -7.52 1.34 0.55
C SER A 90 -8.46 0.56 1.48
N ALA A 91 -9.64 1.10 1.82
CA ALA A 91 -10.68 0.35 2.55
C ALA A 91 -11.58 -0.51 1.64
N ALA A 92 -11.58 -0.25 0.32
CA ALA A 92 -12.40 -0.94 -0.67
C ALA A 92 -11.62 -2.00 -1.48
N ALA A 93 -10.33 -2.14 -1.19
CA ALA A 93 -9.46 -3.19 -1.73
C ALA A 93 -9.56 -4.45 -0.89
#